data_AF-A0AAU8MXP5-F1
#
_entry.id   AF-A0AAU8MXP5-F1
#
_cell.length_a   1.000
_cell.length_b   1.000
_cell.length_c   1.000
_cell.angle_alpha   90.00
_cell.angle_beta   90.00
_cell.angle_gamma   90.00
#
_symmetry.space_group_name_H-M   'P 1'
#
loop_
_entity.id
_entity.type
_entity.pdbx_description
1 polymer ?
#
loop_
_entity_poly.entity_id
_entity_poly.type
_entity_poly.pdbx_seq_one_letter_code
_entity_poly.pdbx_strand_id
1 'polypeptide(L)'
;MSQARVFGLVGLVALAAAAVAYAQTTVTPIPDKEPVQTAPLSGSPKPVWGDVKAGATKAGTCAACHGLDGNPTDPQYPRLAGQSERYIAHQIALFKSGERNTGMAAAMKPYADALSDQDARDLGAYFATQKSGAGVADDTVIAAGPNKDKKFYQVGEQLFRSGDKARGIPACMACHGPGGAGNPGPAYPHLAGQQAAYSQRRLEEYRAGTTAQKDPHLFNIMASVAKQLTDEEIGSLSSYLQGLHPRADDVAAAQAPAPAAKPATPAAAPAPAAAPAATPAAAPAPPAKG
;
A
#
# COMPACT_ATOMS: atom_id res chain seq x y z
N MET A 1 -37.84 68.05 -16.39
CA MET A 1 -37.06 67.97 -17.64
C MET A 1 -35.66 68.52 -17.38
N SER A 2 -34.65 67.76 -17.79
CA SER A 2 -33.21 68.10 -17.81
C SER A 2 -32.55 68.21 -16.42
N GLN A 3 -31.42 67.59 -16.13
CA GLN A 3 -30.23 67.44 -16.98
C GLN A 3 -29.54 66.10 -16.70
N ALA A 4 -29.86 65.12 -17.54
CA ALA A 4 -29.05 63.92 -17.76
C ALA A 4 -27.80 64.30 -18.56
N ARG A 5 -26.76 64.88 -17.92
CA ARG A 5 -25.51 65.26 -18.62
C ARG A 5 -24.22 65.19 -17.81
N VAL A 6 -24.19 64.55 -16.62
CA VAL A 6 -22.97 64.49 -15.79
C VAL A 6 -22.34 63.09 -15.70
N PHE A 7 -23.02 62.04 -16.16
CA PHE A 7 -22.51 60.66 -16.09
C PHE A 7 -21.57 60.25 -17.26
N GLY A 8 -21.07 61.20 -18.05
CA GLY A 8 -20.27 60.92 -19.25
C GLY A 8 -18.75 60.88 -19.07
N LEU A 9 -18.20 61.33 -17.93
CA LEU A 9 -16.73 61.56 -17.80
C LEU A 9 -16.05 60.88 -16.60
N VAL A 10 -16.78 60.15 -15.76
CA VAL A 10 -16.16 59.41 -14.62
C VAL A 10 -15.92 57.93 -14.98
N GLY A 11 -16.54 57.42 -16.05
CA GLY A 11 -16.42 56.01 -16.47
C GLY A 11 -15.08 55.62 -17.11
N LEU A 12 -14.19 56.56 -17.43
CA LEU A 12 -12.96 56.29 -18.19
C LEU A 12 -11.67 56.38 -17.34
N VAL A 13 -11.74 56.80 -16.08
CA VAL A 13 -10.56 56.84 -15.18
C VAL A 13 -10.55 55.66 -14.18
N ALA A 14 -11.68 55.00 -13.95
CA ALA A 14 -11.76 53.82 -13.08
C ALA A 14 -11.29 52.51 -13.73
N LEU A 15 -10.81 52.54 -14.98
CA LEU A 15 -10.31 51.37 -15.72
C LEU A 15 -8.77 51.20 -15.66
N ALA A 16 -8.04 52.11 -15.01
CA ALA A 16 -6.57 52.07 -14.96
C ALA A 16 -5.98 51.61 -13.61
N ALA A 17 -6.80 51.36 -12.56
CA ALA A 17 -6.31 51.05 -11.21
C ALA A 17 -6.73 49.66 -10.68
N ALA A 18 -7.24 48.76 -11.53
CA ALA A 18 -7.60 47.38 -11.15
C ALA A 18 -6.71 46.32 -11.83
N ALA A 19 -5.50 46.72 -12.22
CA ALA A 19 -4.54 45.85 -12.91
C ALA A 19 -3.29 45.54 -12.05
N VAL A 20 -3.37 45.54 -10.72
CA VAL A 20 -2.29 45.00 -9.87
C VAL A 20 -2.91 44.48 -8.57
N ALA A 21 -3.21 43.18 -8.51
CA ALA A 21 -3.32 42.34 -7.31
C ALA A 21 -4.14 41.06 -7.55
N TYR A 22 -4.16 40.50 -8.76
CA TYR A 22 -4.18 39.04 -8.85
C TYR A 22 -2.77 38.56 -8.52
N ALA A 23 -2.47 38.52 -7.22
CA ALA A 23 -1.35 37.73 -6.72
C ALA A 23 -1.68 36.29 -7.09
N GLN A 24 -1.13 35.85 -8.20
CA GLN A 24 -1.21 34.49 -8.66
C GLN A 24 -0.61 33.64 -7.53
N THR A 25 -1.42 32.82 -6.88
CA THR A 25 -0.92 31.59 -6.27
C THR A 25 -0.52 30.66 -7.41
N THR A 26 0.49 31.04 -8.17
CA THR A 26 1.28 30.08 -8.93
C THR A 26 1.90 29.21 -7.86
N VAL A 27 1.33 28.02 -7.68
CA VAL A 27 2.06 26.91 -7.09
C VAL A 27 3.22 26.72 -8.05
N THR A 28 4.38 27.31 -7.73
CA THR A 28 5.62 26.94 -8.37
C THR A 28 5.75 25.45 -8.07
N PRO A 29 5.72 24.56 -9.09
CA PRO A 29 6.05 23.17 -8.84
C PRO A 29 7.41 23.20 -8.14
N ILE A 30 7.50 22.58 -6.97
CA ILE A 30 8.82 22.25 -6.42
C ILE A 30 9.48 21.49 -7.56
N PRO A 31 10.61 21.97 -8.12
CA PRO A 31 11.25 21.27 -9.21
C PRO A 31 11.41 19.83 -8.75
N ASP A 32 10.87 18.90 -9.55
CA ASP A 32 11.05 17.47 -9.29
C ASP A 32 12.53 17.29 -9.01
N LYS A 33 12.88 16.87 -7.79
CA LYS A 33 14.25 16.42 -7.56
C LYS A 33 14.48 15.38 -8.64
N GLU A 34 15.57 15.52 -9.39
CA GLU A 34 15.99 14.52 -10.35
C GLU A 34 15.72 13.14 -9.74
N PRO A 35 15.08 12.21 -10.47
CA PRO A 35 14.73 10.91 -9.92
C PRO A 35 15.95 10.41 -9.17
N VAL A 36 15.77 10.12 -7.87
CA VAL A 36 16.85 9.73 -6.96
C VAL A 36 17.73 8.79 -7.75
N GLN A 37 18.94 9.25 -8.09
CA GLN A 37 19.83 8.44 -8.91
C GLN A 37 20.08 7.19 -8.09
N THR A 38 19.42 6.10 -8.49
CA THR A 38 19.67 4.79 -7.94
C THR A 38 21.12 4.54 -8.28
N ALA A 39 21.98 4.57 -7.27
CA ALA A 39 23.39 4.27 -7.45
C ALA A 39 23.50 3.00 -8.31
N PRO A 40 24.39 2.98 -9.31
CA PRO A 40 24.56 1.81 -10.14
C PRO A 40 24.94 0.65 -9.22
N LEU A 41 24.16 -0.43 -9.30
CA LEU A 41 24.51 -1.71 -8.69
C LEU A 41 25.76 -2.20 -9.43
N SER A 42 26.93 -1.83 -8.91
CA SER A 42 28.23 -2.08 -9.53
C SER A 42 28.49 -3.56 -9.75
N GLY A 43 28.85 -3.91 -10.99
CA GLY A 43 29.27 -5.24 -11.45
C GLY A 43 28.55 -5.63 -12.76
N SER A 44 29.15 -5.35 -13.91
CA SER A 44 28.57 -5.57 -15.25
C SER A 44 28.05 -7.00 -15.52
N PRO A 45 27.08 -7.17 -16.44
CA PRO A 45 26.44 -6.14 -17.26
C PRO A 45 25.22 -5.51 -16.56
N LYS A 46 24.71 -4.40 -17.15
CA LYS A 46 23.53 -3.65 -16.69
C LYS A 46 22.42 -4.59 -16.19
N PRO A 47 21.69 -4.27 -15.11
CA PRO A 47 20.53 -5.05 -14.72
C PRO A 47 19.54 -5.08 -15.89
N VAL A 48 19.38 -6.25 -16.49
CA VAL A 48 18.42 -6.51 -17.56
C VAL A 48 17.13 -6.99 -16.90
N TRP A 49 16.02 -6.33 -17.19
CA TRP A 49 14.69 -6.78 -16.78
C TRP A 49 14.38 -8.16 -17.38
N GLY A 50 13.49 -8.92 -16.75
CA GLY A 50 13.07 -10.21 -17.25
C GLY A 50 12.31 -10.12 -18.58
N ASP A 51 12.53 -11.12 -19.45
CA ASP A 51 11.72 -11.33 -20.65
C ASP A 51 10.55 -12.28 -20.31
N VAL A 52 9.32 -11.76 -20.39
CA VAL A 52 8.07 -12.50 -20.12
C VAL A 52 7.95 -13.76 -20.99
N LYS A 53 8.35 -13.71 -22.26
CA LYS A 53 8.25 -14.85 -23.18
C LYS A 53 9.30 -15.92 -22.87
N ALA A 54 10.52 -15.50 -22.55
CA ALA A 54 11.57 -16.40 -22.10
C ALA A 54 11.17 -17.08 -20.77
N GLY A 55 10.56 -16.32 -19.85
CA GLY A 55 10.04 -16.81 -18.58
C GLY A 55 8.94 -17.85 -18.77
N ALA A 56 7.98 -17.56 -19.66
CA ALA A 56 6.89 -18.49 -19.98
C ALA A 56 7.39 -19.86 -20.46
N THR A 57 8.46 -19.87 -21.27
CA THR A 57 9.06 -21.13 -21.77
C THR A 57 9.74 -21.93 -20.66
N LYS A 58 10.24 -21.26 -19.61
CA LYS A 58 10.94 -21.89 -18.47
C LYS A 58 9.99 -22.30 -17.35
N ALA A 59 8.83 -21.65 -17.23
CA ALA A 59 7.88 -21.85 -16.13
C ALA A 59 7.27 -23.26 -16.08
N GLY A 60 7.36 -24.05 -17.15
CA GLY A 60 6.81 -25.41 -17.22
C GLY A 60 7.33 -26.34 -16.11
N THR A 61 8.59 -26.19 -15.70
CA THR A 61 9.17 -26.99 -14.59
C THR A 61 8.61 -26.61 -13.22
N CYS A 62 8.05 -25.41 -13.08
CA CYS A 62 7.46 -24.92 -11.84
C CYS A 62 6.04 -25.44 -11.62
N ALA A 63 5.35 -25.84 -12.69
CA ALA A 63 3.91 -26.05 -12.72
C ALA A 63 3.44 -27.22 -11.84
N ALA A 64 4.29 -28.24 -11.63
CA ALA A 64 3.95 -29.41 -10.82
C ALA A 64 3.63 -29.05 -9.36
N CYS A 65 4.25 -27.99 -8.83
CA CYS A 65 4.03 -27.52 -7.46
C CYS A 65 3.29 -26.19 -7.40
N HIS A 66 3.56 -25.27 -8.33
CA HIS A 66 3.02 -23.90 -8.29
C HIS A 66 1.84 -23.66 -9.24
N GLY A 67 1.41 -24.65 -10.01
CA GLY A 67 0.39 -24.50 -11.05
C GLY A 67 0.94 -23.88 -12.34
N LEU A 68 0.27 -24.15 -13.47
CA LEU A 68 0.70 -23.68 -14.81
C LEU A 68 0.74 -22.15 -14.93
N ASP A 69 -0.18 -21.49 -14.25
CA ASP A 69 -0.33 -20.03 -14.18
C ASP A 69 0.27 -19.45 -12.88
N GLY A 70 0.91 -20.26 -12.04
CA GLY A 70 1.40 -19.83 -10.73
C GLY A 70 0.32 -19.82 -9.64
N ASN A 71 -0.84 -20.45 -9.85
CA ASN A 71 -1.87 -20.67 -8.83
C ASN A 71 -1.99 -22.17 -8.44
N PRO A 72 -1.31 -22.63 -7.38
CA PRO A 72 -1.36 -24.04 -6.99
C PRO A 72 -2.69 -24.41 -6.33
N THR A 73 -3.13 -25.66 -6.55
CA THR A 73 -4.30 -26.24 -5.87
C THR A 73 -3.97 -26.69 -4.45
N ASP A 74 -2.74 -27.16 -4.21
CA ASP A 74 -2.26 -27.51 -2.87
C ASP A 74 -1.90 -26.24 -2.08
N PRO A 75 -2.50 -26.02 -0.89
CA PRO A 75 -2.28 -24.83 -0.09
C PRO A 75 -0.87 -24.72 0.51
N GLN A 76 -0.07 -25.79 0.50
CA GLN A 76 1.29 -25.78 1.05
C GLN A 76 2.29 -25.03 0.15
N TYR A 77 2.00 -24.97 -1.15
CA TYR A 77 2.81 -24.26 -2.14
C TYR A 77 2.32 -22.82 -2.30
N PRO A 78 3.22 -21.82 -2.36
CA PRO A 78 2.83 -20.44 -2.57
C PRO A 78 2.32 -20.19 -3.99
N ARG A 79 1.35 -19.27 -4.11
CA ARG A 79 1.04 -18.59 -5.37
C ARG A 79 2.21 -17.74 -5.81
N LEU A 80 2.60 -17.90 -7.07
CA LEU A 80 3.57 -17.06 -7.77
C LEU A 80 2.88 -16.00 -8.62
N ALA A 81 1.64 -16.26 -9.05
CA ALA A 81 0.88 -15.37 -9.91
C ALA A 81 0.72 -13.95 -9.32
N GLY A 82 1.10 -12.94 -10.11
CA GLY A 82 1.10 -11.52 -9.75
C GLY A 82 2.20 -11.10 -8.75
N GLN A 83 3.09 -12.01 -8.38
CA GLN A 83 4.25 -11.64 -7.58
C GLN A 83 5.26 -10.86 -8.43
N SER A 84 5.91 -9.87 -7.82
CA SER A 84 6.84 -9.01 -8.55
C SER A 84 8.09 -9.77 -9.02
N GLU A 85 8.61 -9.37 -10.19
CA GLU A 85 9.86 -9.89 -10.74
C GLU A 85 11.00 -9.86 -9.72
N ARG A 86 11.20 -8.70 -9.09
CA ARG A 86 12.29 -8.49 -8.14
C ARG A 86 12.16 -9.41 -6.93
N TYR A 87 10.96 -9.63 -6.42
CA TYR A 87 10.76 -10.57 -5.32
C TYR A 87 11.04 -12.01 -5.74
N ILE A 88 10.52 -12.47 -6.88
CA ILE A 88 10.76 -13.84 -7.37
C ILE A 88 12.26 -14.06 -7.59
N ALA A 89 12.93 -13.15 -8.30
CA ALA A 89 14.36 -13.27 -8.56
C ALA A 89 15.17 -13.30 -7.25
N HIS A 90 14.80 -12.45 -6.27
CA HIS A 90 15.42 -12.46 -4.95
C HIS A 90 15.21 -13.78 -4.21
N GLN A 91 13.99 -14.35 -4.22
CA GLN A 91 13.74 -15.63 -3.55
C GLN A 91 14.50 -16.79 -4.22
N ILE A 92 14.56 -16.82 -5.56
CA ILE A 92 15.34 -17.82 -6.30
C ILE A 92 16.82 -17.73 -5.93
N ALA A 93 17.39 -16.52 -5.84
CA ALA A 93 18.77 -16.33 -5.40
C ALA A 93 19.01 -16.88 -3.99
N LEU A 94 18.09 -16.63 -3.05
CA LEU A 94 18.17 -17.15 -1.68
C LEU A 94 18.07 -18.68 -1.61
N PHE A 95 17.23 -19.31 -2.43
CA PHE A 95 17.15 -20.77 -2.51
C PHE A 95 18.44 -21.36 -3.11
N LYS A 96 18.95 -20.74 -4.18
CA LYS A 96 20.18 -21.15 -4.87
C LYS A 96 21.39 -21.10 -3.94
N SER A 97 21.56 -20.00 -3.21
CA SER A 97 22.66 -19.83 -2.25
C SER A 97 22.51 -20.67 -0.98
N GLY A 98 21.31 -21.22 -0.72
CA GLY A 98 21.00 -21.97 0.50
C GLY A 98 20.68 -21.08 1.71
N GLU A 99 20.58 -19.76 1.53
CA GLU A 99 20.21 -18.80 2.57
C GLU A 99 18.72 -18.88 2.95
N ARG A 100 17.89 -19.48 2.10
CA ARG A 100 16.51 -19.88 2.40
C ARG A 100 16.36 -21.39 2.23
N ASN A 101 16.55 -22.14 3.30
CA ASN A 101 16.62 -23.60 3.29
C ASN A 101 15.80 -24.30 4.39
N THR A 102 14.87 -23.60 5.04
CA THR A 102 14.06 -24.12 6.15
C THR A 102 12.80 -24.82 5.67
N GLY A 103 12.48 -25.99 6.23
CA GLY A 103 11.23 -26.71 5.91
C GLY A 103 11.03 -26.94 4.41
N MET A 104 9.86 -26.56 3.89
CA MET A 104 9.52 -26.73 2.48
C MET A 104 10.30 -25.82 1.52
N ALA A 105 10.97 -24.77 2.02
CA ALA A 105 11.85 -23.96 1.17
C ALA A 105 13.04 -24.76 0.62
N ALA A 106 13.53 -25.75 1.37
CA ALA A 106 14.67 -26.58 0.94
C ALA A 106 14.39 -27.32 -0.38
N ALA A 107 13.13 -27.69 -0.64
CA ALA A 107 12.71 -28.37 -1.86
C ALA A 107 12.94 -27.53 -3.13
N MET A 108 13.05 -26.19 -3.01
CA MET A 108 13.29 -25.31 -4.15
C MET A 108 14.74 -25.29 -4.61
N LYS A 109 15.70 -25.73 -3.79
CA LYS A 109 17.12 -25.60 -4.11
C LYS A 109 17.53 -26.28 -5.43
N PRO A 110 17.18 -27.55 -5.71
CA PRO A 110 17.54 -28.20 -6.97
C PRO A 110 17.00 -27.46 -8.21
N TYR A 111 15.81 -26.88 -8.11
CA TYR A 111 15.22 -26.08 -9.18
C TYR A 111 15.93 -24.74 -9.34
N ALA A 112 16.29 -24.08 -8.23
CA ALA A 112 17.01 -22.82 -8.24
C ALA A 112 18.45 -22.97 -8.77
N ASP A 113 19.12 -24.10 -8.49
CA ASP A 113 20.48 -24.38 -8.95
C ASP A 113 20.58 -24.47 -10.48
N ALA A 114 19.51 -24.90 -11.15
CA ALA A 114 19.43 -25.01 -12.61
C ALA A 114 19.16 -23.68 -13.33
N LEU A 115 18.85 -22.59 -12.60
CA LEU A 115 18.48 -21.30 -13.16
C LEU A 115 19.66 -20.32 -13.13
N SER A 116 19.89 -19.60 -14.21
CA SER A 116 20.72 -18.39 -14.18
C SER A 116 20.01 -17.22 -13.52
N ASP A 117 20.74 -16.16 -13.19
CA ASP A 117 20.16 -14.94 -12.63
C ASP A 117 19.17 -14.28 -13.60
N GLN A 118 19.42 -14.39 -14.91
CA GLN A 118 18.50 -13.92 -15.94
C GLN A 118 17.25 -14.80 -16.01
N ASP A 119 17.38 -16.13 -15.90
CA ASP A 119 16.21 -17.02 -15.85
C ASP A 119 15.31 -16.70 -14.66
N ALA A 120 15.89 -16.38 -13.51
CA ALA A 120 15.14 -15.96 -12.32
C ALA A 120 14.36 -14.66 -12.56
N ARG A 121 14.94 -13.69 -13.28
CA ARG A 121 14.25 -12.47 -13.70
C ARG A 121 13.19 -12.74 -14.75
N ASP A 122 13.47 -13.54 -15.77
CA ASP A 122 12.50 -13.91 -16.81
C ASP A 122 11.26 -14.60 -16.20
N LEU A 123 11.46 -15.57 -15.30
CA LEU A 123 10.40 -16.23 -14.55
C LEU A 123 9.63 -15.22 -13.69
N GLY A 124 10.34 -14.32 -13.03
CA GLY A 124 9.74 -13.24 -12.26
C GLY A 124 8.84 -12.33 -13.10
N ALA A 125 9.30 -11.93 -14.29
CA ALA A 125 8.54 -11.12 -15.24
C ALA A 125 7.30 -11.88 -15.73
N TYR A 126 7.44 -13.17 -16.06
CA TYR A 126 6.32 -14.02 -16.47
C TYR A 126 5.25 -14.18 -15.40
N PHE A 127 5.63 -14.50 -14.16
CA PHE A 127 4.67 -14.69 -13.07
C PHE A 127 4.01 -13.37 -12.65
N ALA A 128 4.70 -12.23 -12.79
CA ALA A 128 4.13 -10.91 -12.55
C ALA A 128 2.97 -10.58 -13.52
N THR A 129 2.93 -11.16 -14.72
CA THR A 129 1.81 -10.98 -15.67
C THR A 129 0.64 -11.93 -15.41
N GLN A 130 0.81 -12.95 -14.57
CA GLN A 130 -0.27 -13.91 -14.30
C GLN A 130 -1.29 -13.30 -13.36
N LYS A 131 -2.56 -13.66 -13.56
CA LYS A 131 -3.64 -13.21 -12.68
C LYS A 131 -3.52 -13.91 -11.33
N SER A 132 -3.27 -13.14 -10.27
CA SER A 132 -3.29 -13.67 -8.90
C SER A 132 -4.64 -14.32 -8.60
N GLY A 133 -4.59 -15.57 -8.15
CA GLY A 133 -5.75 -16.23 -7.58
C GLY A 133 -6.14 -15.62 -6.24
N ALA A 134 -7.35 -15.94 -5.80
CA ALA A 134 -7.86 -15.61 -4.47
C ALA A 134 -8.53 -16.85 -3.88
N GLY A 135 -8.48 -16.99 -2.56
CA GLY A 135 -9.26 -17.97 -1.83
C GLY A 135 -10.38 -17.31 -1.04
N VAL A 136 -10.89 -18.04 -0.06
CA VAL A 136 -11.89 -17.55 0.89
C VAL A 136 -11.22 -17.38 2.24
N ALA A 137 -11.48 -16.25 2.91
CA ALA A 137 -11.08 -16.04 4.29
C ALA A 137 -12.08 -16.72 5.23
N ASP A 138 -11.57 -17.35 6.27
CA ASP A 138 -12.32 -18.04 7.31
C ASP A 138 -13.18 -17.06 8.10
N ASP A 139 -14.48 -17.30 8.09
CA ASP A 139 -15.50 -16.48 8.73
C ASP A 139 -16.07 -17.10 10.02
N THR A 140 -15.46 -18.19 10.50
CA THR A 140 -15.78 -18.82 11.78
C THR A 140 -15.59 -17.84 12.94
N VAL A 141 -16.44 -17.97 13.95
CA VAL A 141 -16.41 -17.12 15.14
C VAL A 141 -15.41 -17.70 16.16
N ILE A 142 -14.54 -16.84 16.67
CA ILE A 142 -13.55 -17.21 17.69
C ILE A 142 -14.26 -17.44 19.02
N ALA A 143 -14.09 -18.64 19.58
CA ALA A 143 -14.82 -19.08 20.77
C ALA A 143 -14.28 -18.55 22.10
N ALA A 144 -12.99 -18.19 22.17
CA ALA A 144 -12.31 -17.81 23.41
C ALA A 144 -11.15 -16.84 23.16
N GLY A 145 -10.57 -16.29 24.23
CA GLY A 145 -9.41 -15.40 24.14
C GLY A 145 -9.77 -13.93 23.86
N PRO A 146 -8.77 -13.09 23.59
CA PRO A 146 -8.93 -11.63 23.46
C PRO A 146 -9.77 -11.21 22.24
N ASN A 147 -9.93 -12.09 21.25
CA ASN A 147 -10.74 -11.84 20.05
C ASN A 147 -12.05 -12.62 20.02
N LYS A 148 -12.52 -13.11 21.17
CA LYS A 148 -13.81 -13.79 21.28
C LYS A 148 -14.94 -12.99 20.58
N ASP A 149 -15.85 -13.72 19.94
CA ASP A 149 -17.02 -13.21 19.24
C ASP A 149 -16.72 -12.44 17.93
N LYS A 150 -15.44 -12.27 17.57
CA LYS A 150 -15.04 -11.82 16.23
C LYS A 150 -14.98 -13.00 15.26
N LYS A 151 -15.22 -12.71 13.99
CA LYS A 151 -14.88 -13.66 12.92
C LYS A 151 -13.37 -13.72 12.73
N PHE A 152 -12.85 -14.90 12.39
CA PHE A 152 -11.41 -15.13 12.27
C PHE A 152 -10.74 -14.15 11.30
N TYR A 153 -11.32 -13.92 10.11
CA TYR A 153 -10.78 -12.93 9.16
C TYR A 153 -10.80 -11.49 9.69
N GLN A 154 -11.69 -11.11 10.62
CA GLN A 154 -11.80 -9.72 11.11
C GLN A 154 -10.58 -9.33 11.95
N VAL A 155 -10.00 -10.29 12.67
CA VAL A 155 -8.74 -10.08 13.39
C VAL A 155 -7.60 -9.82 12.41
N GLY A 156 -7.50 -10.64 11.37
CA GLY A 156 -6.52 -10.46 10.29
C GLY A 156 -6.69 -9.14 9.54
N GLU A 157 -7.93 -8.75 9.23
CA GLU A 157 -8.25 -7.49 8.59
C GLU A 157 -7.79 -6.29 9.43
N GLN A 158 -8.10 -6.28 10.72
CA GLN A 158 -7.69 -5.18 11.61
C GLN A 158 -6.17 -5.06 11.71
N LEU A 159 -5.46 -6.18 11.86
CA LEU A 159 -3.98 -6.17 11.88
C LEU A 159 -3.39 -5.72 10.54
N PHE A 160 -3.94 -6.21 9.42
CA PHE A 160 -3.45 -5.84 8.10
C PHE A 160 -3.65 -4.35 7.80
N ARG A 161 -4.85 -3.82 8.10
CA ARG A 161 -5.23 -2.45 7.75
C ARG A 161 -4.77 -1.40 8.73
N SER A 162 -4.72 -1.75 10.02
CA SER A 162 -4.48 -0.78 11.10
C SER A 162 -3.31 -1.13 12.00
N GLY A 163 -2.86 -2.39 11.99
CA GLY A 163 -1.89 -2.89 12.97
C GLY A 163 -2.43 -2.78 14.39
N ASP A 164 -1.52 -2.82 15.36
CA ASP A 164 -1.79 -2.62 16.78
C ASP A 164 -0.71 -1.70 17.37
N LYS A 165 -1.04 -0.41 17.47
CA LYS A 165 -0.11 0.60 17.98
C LYS A 165 0.32 0.33 19.43
N ALA A 166 -0.55 -0.24 20.26
CA ALA A 166 -0.23 -0.49 21.67
C ALA A 166 0.85 -1.57 21.82
N ARG A 167 0.85 -2.57 20.93
CA ARG A 167 1.88 -3.62 20.85
C ARG A 167 3.03 -3.29 19.88
N GLY A 168 3.01 -2.12 19.26
CA GLY A 168 4.02 -1.72 18.27
C GLY A 168 3.96 -2.51 16.95
N ILE A 169 2.80 -3.06 16.61
CA ILE A 169 2.55 -3.76 15.34
C ILE A 169 2.13 -2.71 14.31
N PRO A 170 2.95 -2.41 13.28
CA PRO A 170 2.54 -1.52 12.21
C PRO A 170 1.45 -2.16 11.34
N ALA A 171 0.63 -1.34 10.68
CA ALA A 171 -0.29 -1.83 9.66
C ALA A 171 0.49 -2.50 8.52
N CYS A 172 0.16 -3.74 8.18
CA CYS A 172 0.83 -4.48 7.10
C CYS A 172 0.70 -3.75 5.76
N MET A 173 -0.44 -3.10 5.52
CA MET A 173 -0.68 -2.33 4.30
C MET A 173 0.25 -1.15 4.09
N ALA A 174 0.95 -0.67 5.13
CA ALA A 174 1.92 0.40 5.00
C ALA A 174 3.12 0.00 4.11
N CYS A 175 3.46 -1.29 4.09
CA CYS A 175 4.55 -1.82 3.26
C CYS A 175 4.01 -2.68 2.10
N HIS A 176 2.94 -3.46 2.34
CA HIS A 176 2.39 -4.39 1.36
C HIS A 176 1.23 -3.81 0.53
N GLY A 177 0.90 -2.54 0.73
CA GLY A 177 -0.15 -1.82 0.00
C GLY A 177 -1.58 -2.11 0.52
N PRO A 178 -2.55 -1.20 0.28
CA PRO A 178 -3.93 -1.33 0.77
C PRO A 178 -4.66 -2.60 0.35
N GLY A 179 -4.39 -3.09 -0.85
CA GLY A 179 -4.95 -4.32 -1.40
C GLY A 179 -3.99 -5.51 -1.31
N GLY A 180 -2.84 -5.39 -0.64
CA GLY A 180 -1.84 -6.47 -0.56
C GLY A 180 -1.02 -6.67 -1.84
N ALA A 181 -0.99 -5.69 -2.76
CA ALA A 181 -0.27 -5.81 -4.02
C ALA A 181 1.28 -5.82 -3.89
N GLY A 182 1.80 -5.46 -2.71
CA GLY A 182 3.23 -5.32 -2.47
C GLY A 182 3.82 -3.99 -2.95
N ASN A 183 5.14 -3.88 -2.87
CA ASN A 183 5.91 -2.76 -3.41
C ASN A 183 7.18 -3.30 -4.08
N PRO A 184 7.23 -3.36 -5.43
CA PRO A 184 8.36 -3.93 -6.15
C PRO A 184 9.70 -3.24 -5.91
N GLY A 185 9.72 -1.95 -5.52
CA GLY A 185 10.95 -1.18 -5.30
C GLY A 185 11.85 -1.80 -4.22
N PRO A 186 11.41 -1.88 -2.96
CA PRO A 186 12.09 -2.63 -1.89
C PRO A 186 11.89 -4.15 -1.96
N ALA A 187 11.29 -4.69 -3.04
CA ALA A 187 10.86 -6.08 -3.17
C ALA A 187 9.94 -6.55 -2.03
N TYR A 188 9.03 -5.69 -1.56
CA TYR A 188 7.95 -6.13 -0.65
C TYR A 188 6.93 -6.97 -1.42
N PRO A 189 6.68 -8.21 -1.01
CA PRO A 189 5.89 -9.14 -1.81
C PRO A 189 4.43 -8.74 -1.91
N HIS A 190 3.83 -9.15 -3.03
CA HIS A 190 2.39 -9.33 -3.18
C HIS A 190 1.92 -10.39 -2.18
N LEU A 191 0.96 -10.03 -1.33
CA LEU A 191 0.34 -10.88 -0.30
C LEU A 191 -1.12 -11.21 -0.60
N ALA A 192 -1.79 -10.40 -1.41
CA ALA A 192 -3.20 -10.60 -1.74
C ALA A 192 -3.40 -11.99 -2.37
N GLY A 193 -4.40 -12.70 -1.87
CA GLY A 193 -4.78 -14.01 -2.35
C GLY A 193 -3.76 -15.08 -2.04
N GLN A 194 -2.68 -14.84 -1.27
CA GLN A 194 -1.69 -15.88 -0.99
C GLN A 194 -2.28 -17.03 -0.16
N GLN A 195 -1.79 -18.26 -0.33
CA GLN A 195 -2.30 -19.41 0.44
C GLN A 195 -2.10 -19.19 1.95
N ALA A 196 -3.14 -19.47 2.74
CA ALA A 196 -3.10 -19.27 4.19
C ALA A 196 -2.03 -20.14 4.85
N ALA A 197 -1.93 -21.43 4.48
CA ALA A 197 -0.94 -22.33 5.07
C ALA A 197 0.51 -21.88 4.77
N TYR A 198 0.79 -21.39 3.56
CA TYR A 198 2.08 -20.79 3.22
C TYR A 198 2.36 -19.51 4.03
N SER A 199 1.37 -18.61 4.11
CA SER A 199 1.51 -17.32 4.80
C SER A 199 1.74 -17.51 6.29
N GLN A 200 1.00 -18.44 6.91
CA GLN A 200 1.13 -18.79 8.32
C GLN A 200 2.53 -19.31 8.60
N ARG A 201 3.00 -20.31 7.83
CA ARG A 201 4.36 -20.85 7.98
C ARG A 201 5.42 -19.76 7.83
N ARG A 202 5.27 -18.84 6.86
CA ARG A 202 6.23 -17.73 6.70
C ARG A 202 6.23 -16.77 7.88
N LEU A 203 5.07 -16.42 8.42
CA LEU A 203 4.97 -15.57 9.61
C LEU A 203 5.56 -16.26 10.85
N GLU A 204 5.34 -17.57 11.01
CA GLU A 204 5.95 -18.38 12.06
C GLU A 204 7.48 -18.42 11.93
N GLU A 205 8.01 -18.61 10.72
CA GLU A 205 9.46 -18.56 10.43
C GLU A 205 10.05 -17.18 10.76
N TYR A 206 9.38 -16.09 10.40
CA TYR A 206 9.81 -14.74 10.78
C TYR A 206 9.76 -14.54 12.30
N ARG A 207 8.69 -15.00 12.97
CA ARG A 207 8.52 -14.88 14.42
C ARG A 207 9.60 -15.65 15.19
N ALA A 208 10.04 -16.80 14.67
CA ALA A 208 11.16 -17.56 15.23
C ALA A 208 12.48 -16.76 15.17
N GLY A 209 12.62 -15.87 14.18
CA GLY A 209 13.69 -14.87 14.11
C GLY A 209 15.07 -15.42 13.71
N THR A 210 15.17 -16.70 13.38
CA THR A 210 16.42 -17.32 12.93
C THR A 210 16.52 -17.30 11.40
N THR A 211 17.67 -16.88 10.87
CA THR A 211 17.91 -16.79 9.43
C THR A 211 19.36 -17.10 9.09
N ALA A 212 19.59 -17.70 7.93
CA ALA A 212 20.92 -17.93 7.35
C ALA A 212 21.29 -16.86 6.30
N GLN A 213 20.44 -15.86 6.08
CA GLN A 213 20.68 -14.79 5.12
C GLN A 213 21.89 -13.94 5.52
N LYS A 214 22.79 -13.70 4.55
CA LYS A 214 23.96 -12.83 4.71
C LYS A 214 23.54 -11.36 4.83
N ASP A 215 22.54 -10.96 4.05
CA ASP A 215 21.84 -9.69 4.21
C ASP A 215 20.41 -9.94 4.73
N PRO A 216 20.22 -9.96 6.06
CA PRO A 216 18.93 -10.23 6.66
C PRO A 216 18.06 -8.98 6.79
N HIS A 217 18.36 -7.85 6.15
CA HIS A 217 17.61 -6.60 6.38
C HIS A 217 16.10 -6.76 6.19
N LEU A 218 15.67 -7.33 5.05
CA LEU A 218 14.25 -7.58 4.77
C LEU A 218 13.64 -8.64 5.71
N PHE A 219 14.42 -9.65 6.07
CA PHE A 219 14.00 -10.67 7.03
C PHE A 219 13.75 -10.05 8.41
N ASN A 220 14.66 -9.19 8.89
CA ASN A 220 14.61 -8.57 10.20
C ASN A 220 13.42 -7.60 10.34
N ILE A 221 13.03 -6.91 9.27
CA ILE A 221 11.80 -6.12 9.25
C ILE A 221 10.60 -7.02 9.59
N MET A 222 10.44 -8.13 8.87
CA MET A 222 9.31 -9.04 9.10
C MET A 222 9.42 -9.78 10.44
N ALA A 223 10.62 -10.16 10.87
CA ALA A 223 10.84 -10.79 12.18
C ALA A 223 10.43 -9.85 13.34
N SER A 224 10.75 -8.55 13.24
CA SER A 224 10.33 -7.55 14.21
C SER A 224 8.80 -7.43 14.31
N VAL A 225 8.10 -7.47 13.16
CA VAL A 225 6.63 -7.41 13.13
C VAL A 225 6.03 -8.70 13.68
N ALA A 226 6.51 -9.86 13.21
CA ALA A 226 5.95 -11.16 13.54
C ALA A 226 6.18 -11.55 15.01
N LYS A 227 7.23 -11.04 15.67
CA LYS A 227 7.52 -11.28 17.08
C LYS A 227 6.39 -10.89 18.03
N GLN A 228 5.55 -9.94 17.64
CA GLN A 228 4.44 -9.44 18.46
C GLN A 228 3.10 -10.16 18.21
N LEU A 229 3.06 -11.05 17.20
CA LEU A 229 1.84 -11.76 16.79
C LEU A 229 1.67 -13.06 17.60
N THR A 230 0.44 -13.28 18.07
CA THR A 230 0.01 -14.56 18.65
C THR A 230 -0.28 -15.59 17.55
N ASP A 231 -0.43 -16.87 17.92
CA ASP A 231 -0.76 -17.94 16.96
C ASP A 231 -2.12 -17.72 16.28
N GLU A 232 -3.13 -17.31 17.06
CA GLU A 232 -4.45 -16.97 16.55
C GLU A 232 -4.38 -15.83 15.54
N GLU A 233 -3.56 -14.81 15.81
CA GLU A 233 -3.39 -13.66 14.93
C GLU A 233 -2.62 -14.00 13.65
N ILE A 234 -1.60 -14.85 13.73
CA ILE A 234 -0.91 -15.36 12.54
C ILE A 234 -1.88 -16.14 11.66
N GLY A 235 -2.67 -17.03 12.24
CA GLY A 235 -3.70 -17.77 11.52
C GLY A 235 -4.72 -16.81 10.89
N SER A 236 -5.21 -15.85 11.67
CA SER A 236 -6.21 -14.86 11.23
C SER A 236 -5.69 -13.98 10.10
N LEU A 237 -4.45 -13.47 10.20
CA LEU A 237 -3.78 -12.73 9.13
C LEU A 237 -3.65 -13.58 7.88
N SER A 238 -3.20 -14.82 8.01
CA SER A 238 -2.99 -15.72 6.88
C SER A 238 -4.30 -16.06 6.15
N SER A 239 -5.37 -16.26 6.92
CA SER A 239 -6.73 -16.44 6.41
C SER A 239 -7.24 -15.18 5.68
N TYR A 240 -7.04 -14.00 6.28
CA TYR A 240 -7.39 -12.73 5.65
C TYR A 240 -6.62 -12.51 4.33
N LEU A 241 -5.31 -12.76 4.31
CA LEU A 241 -4.49 -12.64 3.10
C LEU A 241 -4.98 -13.57 1.98
N GLN A 242 -5.40 -14.79 2.31
CA GLN A 242 -5.99 -15.72 1.33
C GLN A 242 -7.28 -15.18 0.71
N GLY A 243 -8.14 -14.53 1.49
CA GLY A 243 -9.35 -13.89 0.98
C GLY A 243 -9.14 -12.50 0.39
N LEU A 244 -7.99 -11.86 0.60
CA LEU A 244 -7.70 -10.51 0.14
C LEU A 244 -7.49 -10.49 -1.38
N HIS A 245 -8.29 -9.75 -2.13
CA HIS A 245 -8.13 -9.58 -3.57
C HIS A 245 -8.71 -8.23 -4.00
N PRO A 246 -8.19 -7.62 -5.08
CA PRO A 246 -8.86 -6.45 -5.64
C PRO A 246 -10.28 -6.85 -6.03
N ARG A 247 -11.28 -6.12 -5.54
CA ARG A 247 -12.65 -6.30 -6.03
C ARG A 247 -12.66 -5.92 -7.51
N ALA A 248 -13.59 -6.49 -8.28
CA ALA A 248 -13.77 -6.10 -9.68
C ALA A 248 -13.90 -4.57 -9.86
N ASP A 249 -14.45 -3.90 -8.84
CA ASP A 249 -14.59 -2.44 -8.78
C ASP A 249 -13.26 -1.70 -8.55
N ASP A 250 -12.28 -2.31 -7.88
CA ASP A 250 -10.98 -1.70 -7.58
C ASP A 250 -10.06 -1.69 -8.80
N VAL A 251 -10.18 -2.69 -9.69
CA VAL A 251 -9.46 -2.71 -10.97
C VAL A 251 -10.02 -1.65 -11.93
N ALA A 252 -11.34 -1.47 -11.95
CA ALA A 252 -11.99 -0.42 -12.72
C ALA A 252 -11.61 0.99 -12.19
N ALA A 253 -11.51 1.16 -10.86
CA ALA A 253 -11.10 2.41 -10.25
C ALA A 253 -9.59 2.73 -10.45
N ALA A 254 -8.72 1.71 -10.45
CA ALA A 254 -7.29 1.88 -10.71
C ALA A 254 -6.95 2.16 -12.19
N GLN A 255 -7.83 1.76 -13.11
CA GLN A 255 -7.70 2.02 -14.55
C GLN A 255 -8.51 3.24 -15.02
N ALA A 256 -9.38 3.79 -14.17
CA ALA A 256 -10.10 5.01 -14.47
C ALA A 256 -9.14 6.21 -14.43
N PRO A 257 -9.14 7.08 -15.45
CA PRO A 257 -8.43 8.35 -15.36
C PRO A 257 -8.95 9.12 -14.13
N ALA A 258 -8.02 9.74 -13.39
CA ALA A 258 -8.36 10.51 -12.20
C ALA A 258 -9.53 11.46 -12.53
N PRO A 259 -10.60 11.48 -11.72
CA PRO A 259 -11.74 12.33 -12.01
C PRO A 259 -11.23 13.77 -12.08
N ALA A 260 -11.52 14.44 -13.21
CA ALA A 260 -11.22 15.85 -13.37
C ALA A 260 -11.76 16.59 -12.14
N ALA A 261 -10.89 17.35 -11.48
CA ALA A 261 -11.25 18.11 -10.30
C ALA A 261 -12.51 18.92 -10.62
N LYS A 262 -13.61 18.66 -9.91
CA LYS A 262 -14.82 19.47 -10.04
C LYS A 262 -14.42 20.92 -9.76
N PRO A 263 -14.85 21.89 -10.59
CA PRO A 263 -14.65 23.30 -10.28
C PRO A 263 -15.16 23.55 -8.87
N ALA A 264 -14.31 24.13 -8.02
CA ALA A 264 -14.69 24.48 -6.67
C ALA A 264 -15.94 25.36 -6.73
N THR A 265 -17.03 24.91 -6.10
CA THR A 265 -18.19 25.76 -5.83
C THR A 265 -17.67 26.99 -5.09
N PRO A 266 -17.97 28.22 -5.55
CA PRO A 266 -17.56 29.43 -4.84
C PRO A 266 -18.07 29.36 -3.40
N ALA A 267 -17.17 29.56 -2.44
CA ALA A 267 -17.53 29.62 -1.03
C ALA A 267 -18.60 30.71 -0.83
N ALA A 268 -19.67 30.38 -0.11
CA ALA A 268 -20.69 31.35 0.28
C ALA A 268 -20.03 32.50 1.05
N ALA A 269 -20.46 33.73 0.75
CA ALA A 269 -19.94 34.95 1.35
C ALA A 269 -20.02 34.88 2.89
N PRO A 270 -19.00 35.37 3.62
CA PRO A 270 -19.02 35.37 5.07
C PRO A 270 -20.17 36.26 5.57
N ALA A 271 -20.89 35.76 6.58
CA ALA A 271 -21.93 36.53 7.26
C ALA A 271 -21.33 37.81 7.89
N PRO A 272 -22.07 38.94 7.88
CA PRO A 272 -21.56 40.19 8.41
C PRO A 272 -21.30 40.07 9.93
N ALA A 273 -20.18 40.66 10.37
CA ALA A 273 -19.77 40.68 11.76
C ALA A 273 -20.81 41.37 12.66
N ALA A 274 -21.11 40.77 13.81
CA ALA A 274 -21.99 41.33 14.81
C ALA A 274 -21.43 42.65 15.39
N ALA A 275 -22.30 43.65 15.52
CA ALA A 275 -21.99 44.94 16.12
C ALA A 275 -21.58 44.80 17.60
N PRO A 276 -20.66 45.66 18.12
CA PRO A 276 -20.27 45.60 19.52
C PRO A 276 -21.42 45.99 20.45
N ALA A 277 -21.58 45.25 21.54
CA ALA A 277 -22.59 45.46 22.55
C ALA A 277 -22.41 46.80 23.29
N ALA A 278 -23.50 47.54 23.47
CA ALA A 278 -23.54 48.76 24.25
C ALA A 278 -23.35 48.47 25.76
N THR A 279 -22.54 49.30 26.41
CA THR A 279 -22.26 49.27 27.85
C THR A 279 -23.53 49.66 28.64
N PRO A 280 -23.89 48.98 29.76
CA PRO A 280 -25.07 49.35 30.52
C PRO A 280 -24.82 50.63 31.33
N ALA A 281 -25.76 51.58 31.28
CA ALA A 281 -25.78 52.75 32.14
C ALA A 281 -26.14 52.36 33.59
N ALA A 282 -25.42 52.95 34.55
CA ALA A 282 -25.61 52.74 35.98
C ALA A 282 -26.96 53.30 36.48
N ALA A 283 -27.65 52.54 37.33
CA ALA A 283 -28.90 52.93 37.97
C ALA A 283 -28.66 53.92 39.13
N PRO A 284 -29.54 54.93 39.34
CA PRO A 284 -29.43 55.86 40.45
C PRO A 284 -29.97 55.27 41.77
N ALA A 285 -29.34 55.70 42.87
CA ALA A 285 -29.52 55.24 44.24
C ALA A 285 -30.90 55.58 44.86
N PRO A 286 -31.36 54.81 45.87
CA PRO A 286 -32.67 55.00 46.52
C PRO A 286 -32.69 56.21 47.48
N PRO A 287 -33.88 56.81 47.71
CA PRO A 287 -34.02 58.02 48.54
C PRO A 287 -33.86 57.74 50.05
N ALA A 288 -33.31 58.73 50.74
CA ALA A 288 -33.04 58.71 52.18
C ALA A 288 -34.33 58.79 53.01
N LYS A 289 -34.34 58.07 54.14
CA LYS A 289 -35.40 58.06 55.15
C LYS A 289 -35.41 59.38 55.93
N GLY A 290 -36.60 59.96 56.09
CA GLY A 290 -37.01 60.77 57.24
C GLY A 290 -38.11 60.02 57.97
#